data_AF-A0A834WQ03-F1
#
_entry.id   AF-A0A834WQ03-F1
#
_cell.length_a   1.000
_cell.length_b   1.000
_cell.length_c   1.000
_cell.angle_alpha   90.00
_cell.angle_beta   90.00
_cell.angle_gamma   90.00
#
_symmetry.space_group_name_H-M   'P 1'
#
loop_
_entity.id
_entity.type
_entity.pdbx_description
1 polymer ?
#
loop_
_entity_poly.entity_id
_entity_poly.type
_entity_poly.pdbx_seq_one_letter_code
_entity_poly.pdbx_strand_id
1 'polypeptide(L)'
;MDVVVTVCEAPLRPSTTLNYQAATRFIEHSLPDLTPEQRQNMRNLSRGERPKVNYQERSGQKRKYQSSEKQSVQTAAKEFLEKAAREILGNNAGGMKGPIQIDISDDDE
;
A
#
# COMPACT_ATOMS: atom_id res chain seq x y z
N MET A 1 20.44 -35.63 41.40
CA MET A 1 20.71 -34.55 40.44
C MET A 1 19.47 -34.41 39.60
N ASP A 2 18.52 -33.61 40.09
CA ASP A 2 17.23 -33.45 39.44
C ASP A 2 17.28 -32.21 38.56
N VAL A 3 17.22 -32.45 37.25
CA VAL A 3 17.14 -31.38 36.26
C VAL A 3 15.77 -30.73 36.41
N VAL A 4 15.72 -29.60 37.10
CA VAL A 4 14.55 -28.73 37.11
C VAL A 4 14.41 -28.18 35.69
N VAL A 5 13.47 -28.74 34.95
CA VAL A 5 13.07 -28.21 33.65
C VAL A 5 12.42 -26.86 33.91
N THR A 6 13.19 -25.80 33.70
CA THR A 6 12.66 -24.45 33.62
C THR A 6 11.75 -24.41 32.41
N VAL A 7 10.44 -24.54 32.64
CA VAL A 7 9.44 -24.29 31.61
C VAL A 7 9.63 -22.85 31.20
N CYS A 8 10.18 -22.64 30.00
CA CYS A 8 10.19 -21.33 29.37
C CYS A 8 8.73 -20.92 29.15
N GLU A 9 8.17 -20.22 30.12
CA GLU A 9 6.90 -19.50 30.02
C GLU A 9 7.10 -18.34 29.04
N ALA A 10 7.24 -18.68 27.76
CA ALA A 10 7.19 -17.69 26.70
C ALA A 10 5.79 -17.08 26.75
N PRO A 11 5.67 -15.74 26.82
CA PRO A 11 4.37 -15.09 26.94
C PRO A 11 3.49 -15.56 25.79
N LEU A 12 2.35 -16.17 26.13
CA LEU A 12 1.48 -16.91 25.21
C LEU A 12 1.21 -16.15 23.90
N ARG A 13 1.12 -14.82 23.96
CA ARG A 13 1.19 -13.85 22.85
C ARG A 13 1.71 -12.53 23.42
N PRO A 14 2.54 -11.75 22.70
CA PRO A 14 2.79 -10.37 23.10
C PRO A 14 1.44 -9.64 23.16
N SER A 15 1.14 -9.03 24.31
CA SER A 15 -0.06 -8.23 24.46
C SER A 15 0.00 -7.08 23.45
N THR A 16 -1.02 -6.99 22.59
CA THR A 16 -1.22 -5.83 21.71
C THR A 16 -1.91 -4.68 22.44
N THR A 17 -2.14 -4.81 23.75
CA THR A 17 -2.68 -3.75 24.58
C THR A 17 -1.68 -2.60 24.67
N LEU A 18 -2.16 -1.39 24.36
CA LEU A 18 -1.36 -0.18 24.40
C LEU A 18 -0.90 0.10 25.84
N ASN A 19 0.42 0.11 26.06
CA ASN A 19 1.00 0.45 27.36
C ASN A 19 1.23 1.97 27.47
N TYR A 20 0.29 2.66 28.13
CA TYR A 20 0.33 4.12 28.30
C TYR A 20 1.57 4.61 29.08
N GLN A 21 2.05 3.82 30.04
CA GLN A 21 3.23 4.17 30.83
C GLN A 21 4.49 4.11 29.96
N ALA A 22 4.62 3.07 29.14
CA ALA A 22 5.73 2.94 28.19
C ALA A 22 5.70 4.06 27.14
N ALA A 23 4.52 4.40 26.59
CA ALA A 23 4.37 5.49 25.64
C ALA A 23 4.76 6.84 26.23
N THR A 24 4.38 7.10 27.49
CA THR A 24 4.76 8.33 28.21
C THR A 24 6.29 8.44 28.35
N ARG A 25 6.96 7.36 28.75
CA ARG A 25 8.44 7.32 28.86
C ARG A 25 9.12 7.56 27.51
N PHE A 26 8.58 6.98 26.43
CA PHE A 26 9.10 7.19 25.08
C PHE A 26 8.98 8.67 24.66
N ILE A 27 7.85 9.31 24.92
CA ILE A 27 7.64 10.73 24.60
C ILE A 27 8.56 11.63 25.42
N GLU A 28 8.78 11.31 26.70
CA GLU A 28 9.58 12.14 27.60
C GLU A 28 11.08 12.00 27.38
N HIS A 29 11.56 10.79 27.08
CA HIS A 29 12.99 10.50 27.03
C HIS A 29 13.53 10.18 25.64
N SER A 30 12.70 9.65 24.74
CA SER A 30 13.13 9.30 23.38
C SER A 30 12.90 10.43 22.36
N LEU A 31 12.11 11.45 22.71
CA LEU A 31 11.77 12.58 21.85
C LEU A 31 12.10 13.94 22.52
N PRO A 32 13.40 14.26 22.72
CA PRO A 32 13.82 15.45 23.48
C PRO A 32 13.46 16.78 22.82
N ASP A 33 13.37 16.81 21.48
CA ASP A 33 13.22 18.03 20.67
C ASP A 33 11.76 18.50 20.52
N LEU A 34 10.81 17.83 21.17
CA LEU A 34 9.41 18.23 21.11
C LEU A 34 9.15 19.49 21.92
N THR A 35 8.35 20.41 21.40
CA THR A 35 7.84 21.53 22.21
C THR A 35 6.95 20.99 23.34
N PRO A 36 6.78 21.72 24.46
CA PRO A 36 5.93 21.27 25.57
C PRO A 36 4.49 20.96 25.12
N GLU A 37 3.95 21.77 24.20
CA GLU A 37 2.63 21.56 23.61
C GLU A 37 2.57 20.27 22.78
N GLN A 38 3.58 20.02 21.95
CA GLN A 38 3.68 18.79 21.17
C GLN A 38 3.81 17.55 22.07
N ARG A 39 4.61 17.62 23.15
CA ARG A 39 4.72 16.52 24.13
C ARG A 39 3.37 16.23 24.77
N GLN A 40 2.63 17.28 25.15
CA GLN A 40 1.32 17.12 25.76
C GLN A 40 0.31 16.49 24.79
N ASN A 41 0.28 16.97 23.54
CA ASN A 41 -0.54 16.39 22.49
C ASN A 41 -0.22 14.90 22.27
N MET A 42 1.07 14.56 22.14
CA MET A 42 1.52 13.16 21.96
C MET A 42 1.12 12.25 23.13
N ARG A 43 1.13 12.75 24.37
CA ARG A 43 0.63 12.00 25.54
C ARG A 43 -0.88 11.75 25.46
N ASN A 44 -1.66 12.76 25.08
CA ASN A 44 -3.12 12.63 24.93
C ASN A 44 -3.48 11.66 23.80
N LEU A 45 -2.77 11.73 22.66
CA LEU A 45 -2.92 10.80 21.53
C LEU A 45 -2.63 9.35 21.93
N SER A 46 -1.60 9.14 22.75
CA SER A 46 -1.25 7.80 23.25
C SER A 46 -2.31 7.24 24.20
N ARG A 47 -3.06 8.10 24.89
CA ARG A 47 -4.20 7.73 25.75
C ARG A 47 -5.49 7.43 24.97
N GLY A 48 -5.53 7.75 23.68
CA GLY A 48 -6.73 7.64 22.86
C GLY A 48 -7.65 8.85 22.93
N GLU A 49 -7.24 9.93 23.59
CA GLU A 49 -7.93 11.23 23.59
C GLU A 49 -7.64 11.95 22.28
N ARG A 50 -8.29 11.49 21.20
CA ARG A 50 -8.35 12.24 19.94
C ARG A 50 -9.65 13.03 19.92
N PRO A 51 -9.68 14.26 19.36
CA PRO A 51 -10.91 14.84 18.86
C PRO A 51 -11.58 13.78 17.97
N LYS A 52 -12.90 13.56 18.12
CA LYS A 52 -13.67 12.58 17.33
C LYS A 52 -13.63 12.98 15.85
N VAL A 53 -12.52 12.73 15.18
CA VAL A 53 -12.48 12.56 13.73
C VAL A 53 -13.07 11.19 13.47
N ASN A 54 -14.00 11.09 12.53
CA ASN A 54 -14.79 9.89 12.26
C ASN A 54 -13.88 8.73 11.85
N TYR A 55 -13.36 8.00 12.83
CA TYR A 55 -12.39 6.92 12.64
C TYR A 55 -12.95 5.74 11.85
N GLN A 56 -14.28 5.60 11.83
CA GLN A 56 -14.98 4.63 10.98
C GLN A 56 -14.70 4.83 9.49
N GLU A 57 -14.35 6.04 9.04
CA GLU A 57 -14.02 6.31 7.63
C GLU A 57 -12.60 5.82 7.27
N ARG A 58 -11.67 5.75 8.24
CA ARG A 58 -10.27 5.38 8.01
C ARG A 58 -9.90 3.95 8.39
N SER A 59 -10.64 3.29 9.28
CA SER A 59 -10.33 1.91 9.71
C SER A 59 -10.53 0.86 8.61
N GLY A 60 -11.19 1.21 7.50
CA GLY A 60 -11.39 0.35 6.33
C GLY A 60 -10.47 0.63 5.13
N GLN A 61 -9.66 1.70 5.16
CA GLN A 61 -8.82 2.13 4.03
C GLN A 61 -7.49 1.36 3.94
N LYS A 62 -7.52 0.03 4.09
CA LYS A 62 -6.42 -0.83 3.66
C LYS A 62 -6.51 -0.93 2.14
N ARG A 63 -5.88 0.02 1.45
CA ARG A 63 -5.59 0.07 0.00
C ARG A 63 -6.36 -0.96 -0.86
N LYS A 64 -7.59 -0.65 -1.24
CA LYS A 64 -8.05 -0.96 -2.59
C LYS A 64 -8.16 0.37 -3.30
N TYR A 65 -7.53 0.47 -4.48
CA TYR A 65 -7.67 1.61 -5.38
C TYR A 65 -9.13 2.07 -5.33
N GLN A 66 -9.39 3.28 -4.82
CA GLN A 66 -10.67 3.94 -5.02
C GLN A 66 -10.68 4.25 -6.51
N SER A 67 -11.22 3.33 -7.31
CA SER A 67 -11.34 3.54 -8.75
C SER A 67 -12.39 4.61 -8.97
N SER A 68 -11.97 5.87 -8.94
CA SER A 68 -12.72 6.94 -9.57
C SER A 68 -12.86 6.55 -11.05
N GLU A 69 -14.09 6.25 -11.44
CA GLU A 69 -14.56 6.25 -12.82
C GLU A 69 -13.66 5.49 -13.82
N LYS A 70 -13.54 4.18 -13.63
CA LYS A 70 -12.98 3.32 -14.67
C LYS A 70 -14.09 2.93 -15.63
N GLN A 71 -13.88 3.14 -16.93
CA GLN A 71 -14.72 2.52 -17.97
C GLN A 71 -14.89 1.03 -17.65
N SER A 72 -16.09 0.50 -17.83
CA SER A 72 -16.36 -0.93 -17.63
C SER A 72 -15.33 -1.75 -18.40
N VAL A 73 -14.85 -2.87 -17.81
CA VAL A 73 -13.88 -3.78 -18.46
C VAL A 73 -14.35 -4.17 -19.86
N GLN A 74 -15.67 -4.32 -20.03
CA GLN A 74 -16.31 -4.61 -21.31
C GLN A 74 -16.11 -3.49 -22.35
N THR A 75 -16.23 -2.23 -21.93
CA THR A 75 -16.03 -1.06 -22.80
C THR A 75 -14.57 -0.97 -23.24
N ALA A 76 -13.63 -1.10 -22.30
CA ALA A 76 -12.19 -1.08 -22.61
C ALA A 76 -11.79 -2.23 -23.56
N ALA A 77 -12.32 -3.43 -23.36
CA ALA A 77 -12.09 -4.56 -24.25
C ALA A 77 -12.65 -4.32 -25.66
N LYS A 78 -13.86 -3.73 -25.76
CA LYS A 78 -14.48 -3.39 -27.04
C LYS A 78 -13.65 -2.36 -27.82
N GLU A 79 -13.20 -1.30 -27.16
CA GLU A 79 -12.35 -0.28 -27.77
C GLU A 79 -11.01 -0.86 -28.25
N PHE A 80 -10.40 -1.75 -27.45
CA PHE A 80 -9.16 -2.42 -27.83
C PHE A 80 -9.34 -3.29 -29.08
N LEU A 81 -10.40 -4.12 -29.14
CA LEU A 81 -10.68 -4.97 -30.30
C LEU A 81 -10.99 -4.15 -31.56
N GLU A 82 -11.77 -3.08 -31.45
CA GLU A 82 -12.06 -2.20 -32.57
C GLU A 82 -10.78 -1.53 -33.11
N LYS A 83 -9.90 -1.07 -32.21
CA LYS A 83 -8.62 -0.48 -32.58
C LYS A 83 -7.73 -1.51 -33.30
N ALA A 84 -7.64 -2.73 -32.78
CA ALA A 84 -6.87 -3.81 -33.40
C ALA A 84 -7.42 -4.19 -34.79
N ALA A 85 -8.75 -4.30 -34.93
CA ALA A 85 -9.37 -4.58 -36.22
C ALA A 85 -9.05 -3.49 -37.26
N ARG A 86 -9.04 -2.22 -36.84
CA ARG A 86 -8.67 -1.09 -37.70
C ARG A 86 -7.19 -1.08 -38.06
N GLU A 87 -6.30 -1.51 -37.17
CA GLU A 87 -4.86 -1.61 -37.45
C GLU A 87 -4.54 -2.78 -38.39
N ILE A 88 -5.25 -3.91 -38.26
CA ILE A 88 -5.05 -5.09 -39.12
C ILE A 88 -5.67 -4.87 -40.51
N LEU A 89 -6.85 -4.24 -40.60
CA LEU A 89 -7.62 -4.13 -41.84
C LEU A 89 -7.56 -2.73 -42.48
N GLY A 90 -7.07 -1.71 -41.76
CA GLY A 90 -7.05 -0.33 -42.22
C GLY A 90 -5.75 0.02 -42.97
N ASN A 91 -5.91 0.28 -44.26
CA ASN A 91 -5.00 0.98 -45.17
C ASN A 91 -3.52 1.07 -44.77
N ASN A 92 -2.70 0.26 -45.46
CA ASN A 92 -1.23 0.21 -45.44
C ASN A 92 -0.54 1.57 -45.73
N ALA A 93 -0.61 2.52 -44.80
CA ALA A 93 0.08 3.82 -44.92
C ALA A 93 0.85 4.22 -43.65
N GLY A 94 1.01 3.30 -42.70
CA GLY A 94 1.89 3.47 -41.55
C GLY A 94 2.35 2.09 -41.10
N GLY A 95 3.64 1.80 -41.29
CA GLY A 95 4.22 0.50 -40.97
C GLY A 95 3.87 0.04 -39.56
N MET A 96 3.71 -1.27 -39.39
CA MET A 96 3.45 -1.92 -38.11
C MET A 96 4.46 -1.43 -37.07
N LYS A 97 4.07 -0.48 -36.21
CA LYS A 97 4.93 0.01 -35.13
C LYS A 97 4.72 -0.88 -33.90
N GLY A 98 5.00 -2.17 -34.09
CA GLY A 98 5.19 -3.13 -33.02
C GLY A 98 6.66 -3.18 -32.61
N PRO A 99 6.99 -3.67 -31.40
CA PRO A 99 8.38 -3.85 -30.95
C PRO A 99 9.15 -4.91 -31.75
N ILE A 100 8.50 -5.60 -32.69
CA ILE A 100 9.11 -6.59 -33.57
C ILE A 100 9.03 -6.01 -34.99
N GLN A 101 10.11 -5.33 -35.40
CA GLN A 101 10.38 -5.04 -36.81
C GLN A 101 11.17 -6.22 -37.36
N ILE A 102 10.58 -6.99 -38.26
CA ILE A 102 11.29 -8.05 -38.98
C ILE A 102 11.70 -7.42 -40.31
N ASP A 103 12.90 -6.84 -40.35
CA ASP A 103 13.60 -6.59 -41.62
C ASP A 103 14.08 -7.94 -42.14
N ILE A 104 13.39 -8.48 -43.15
CA ILE A 104 13.92 -9.57 -43.95
C ILE A 104 14.68 -8.91 -45.12
N SER A 105 15.86 -8.39 -44.83
CA SER A 105 16.89 -8.14 -45.83
C SER A 105 17.93 -9.24 -45.63
N ASP A 106 17.73 -10.35 -46.35
CA ASP A 106 18.76 -11.37 -46.55
C ASP A 106 19.46 -11.01 -47.86
N ASP A 107 20.58 -10.30 -47.73
CA ASP A 107 21.53 -10.01 -48.81
C ASP A 107 22.81 -10.76 -48.46
N ASP A 108 22.96 -11.96 -49.02
CA ASP A 108 24.23 -12.69 -49.11
C ASP A 108 24.24 -13.41 -50.48
N GLU A 109 24.87 -12.73 -51.45
CA GLU A 109 25.51 -13.17 -52.73
C GLU A 109 24.76 -14.07 -53.74
#